data_AF-A0A517Z0D2-F1
#
_entry.id   AF-A0A517Z0D2-F1
#
_cell.length_a   1.000
_cell.length_b   1.000
_cell.length_c   1.000
_cell.angle_alpha   90.00
_cell.angle_beta   90.00
_cell.angle_gamma   90.00
#
_symmetry.space_group_name_H-M   'P 1'
#
loop_
_entity.id
_entity.type
_entity.pdbx_description
1 polymer ?
#
loop_
_entity_poly.entity_id
_entity_poly.type
_entity_poly.pdbx_seq_one_letter_code
_entity_poly.pdbx_strand_id
1 'polypeptide(L)'
;MDKHIGTVSAPYLSRQGDYVLWSATGGRTATGGRIRERGRGVEAITAAGFGCVLMRTELIRGHVFSQHPGEIWFDPAFYVAAGRAGWQHLVDWSCEAEHAVVRMW
;
A
#
# COMPACT_ATOMS: atom_id res chain seq x y z
N MET A 1 3.88 19.89 -9.40
CA MET A 1 3.50 19.09 -8.22
C MET A 1 2.48 18.06 -8.67
N ASP A 2 2.65 16.82 -8.23
CA ASP A 2 2.04 15.59 -8.72
C ASP A 2 0.55 15.41 -8.36
N LYS A 3 -0.33 16.16 -9.04
CA LYS A 3 -1.77 16.25 -8.72
C LYS A 3 -2.51 14.90 -8.59
N HIS A 4 -1.95 13.79 -9.05
CA HIS A 4 -2.55 12.46 -9.05
C HIS A 4 -1.98 11.48 -8.02
N ILE A 5 -1.03 11.88 -7.16
CA ILE A 5 -0.62 11.00 -6.06
C ILE A 5 -1.71 11.01 -4.98
N GLY A 6 -2.31 9.83 -4.80
CA GLY A 6 -3.34 9.58 -3.80
C GLY A 6 -2.76 9.14 -2.47
N THR A 7 -1.69 8.36 -2.47
CA THR A 7 -1.07 7.84 -1.25
C THR A 7 0.46 7.77 -1.34
N VAL A 8 1.12 7.93 -0.19
CA VAL A 8 2.53 7.62 0.02
C VAL A 8 2.64 6.76 1.27
N SER A 9 3.24 5.58 1.15
CA SER A 9 3.33 4.61 2.24
C SER A 9 4.78 4.43 2.71
N ALA A 10 4.96 4.27 4.01
CA ALA A 10 6.20 3.73 4.57
C ALA A 10 6.18 2.19 4.42
N PRO A 11 7.24 1.55 3.88
CA PRO A 11 7.33 0.10 3.87
C PRO A 11 7.33 -0.43 5.29
N TYR A 12 6.67 -1.56 5.52
CA TYR A 12 6.84 -2.32 6.76
C TYR A 12 6.97 -3.81 6.44
N LEU A 13 7.92 -4.45 7.11
CA LEU A 13 8.18 -5.87 6.96
C LEU A 13 7.19 -6.66 7.81
N SER A 14 6.46 -7.58 7.18
CA SER A 14 5.57 -8.46 7.91
C SER A 14 6.36 -9.51 8.71
N ARG A 15 5.70 -10.17 9.66
CA ARG A 15 6.29 -11.30 10.41
C ARG A 15 6.67 -12.48 9.52
N GLN A 16 6.16 -12.53 8.30
CA GLN A 16 6.43 -13.56 7.29
C GLN A 16 7.66 -13.24 6.43
N GLY A 17 8.31 -12.09 6.62
CA GLY A 17 9.53 -11.70 5.91
C GLY A 17 9.29 -11.03 4.55
N ASP A 18 8.04 -10.85 4.13
CA ASP A 18 7.69 -10.05 2.95
C ASP A 18 7.21 -8.64 3.38
N TYR A 19 7.48 -7.61 2.57
CA TYR A 19 6.87 -6.29 2.78
C TYR A 19 5.38 -6.36 2.47
N VAL A 20 4.55 -5.64 3.22
CA VAL A 20 3.12 -5.52 2.92
C VAL A 20 2.90 -4.42 1.87
N LEU A 21 3.54 -4.63 0.73
CA LEU A 21 3.53 -3.79 -0.46
C LEU A 21 3.37 -4.69 -1.67
N TRP A 22 2.67 -4.22 -2.70
CA TRP A 22 2.46 -4.94 -3.94
C TRP A 22 2.90 -4.09 -5.13
N SER A 23 3.42 -4.75 -6.16
CA SER A 23 3.76 -4.14 -7.43
C SER A 23 3.11 -4.90 -8.58
N ALA A 24 2.98 -4.24 -9.74
CA ALA A 24 2.40 -4.85 -10.94
C ALA A 24 3.27 -5.97 -11.53
N THR A 25 4.54 -6.06 -11.13
CA THR A 25 5.47 -7.08 -11.63
C THR A 25 5.22 -8.42 -10.96
N GLY A 26 4.52 -9.33 -11.65
CA GLY A 26 4.51 -10.76 -11.35
C GLY A 26 3.18 -11.37 -10.86
N GLY A 27 2.09 -10.61 -10.76
CA GLY A 27 0.79 -11.10 -10.33
C GLY A 27 -0.30 -11.03 -11.42
N ARG A 28 -1.18 -12.04 -11.48
CA ARG A 28 -2.45 -11.95 -12.26
C ARG A 28 -3.47 -10.97 -11.67
N THR A 29 -3.25 -10.56 -10.42
CA THR A 29 -4.06 -9.59 -9.67
C THR A 29 -3.14 -8.53 -9.06
N ALA A 30 -3.68 -7.36 -8.71
CA ALA A 30 -2.95 -6.30 -8.01
C ALA A 30 -2.40 -6.71 -6.63
N THR A 31 -2.79 -7.90 -6.16
CA THR A 31 -2.39 -8.54 -4.90
C THR A 31 -1.47 -9.76 -5.09
N GLY A 32 -1.09 -10.08 -6.33
CA GLY A 32 -0.47 -11.36 -6.70
C GLY A 32 1.01 -11.54 -6.36
N GLY A 33 1.72 -10.49 -5.96
CA GLY A 33 3.12 -10.58 -5.53
C GLY A 33 3.47 -9.48 -4.55
N ARG A 34 3.74 -9.87 -3.29
CA ARG A 34 4.32 -8.94 -2.31
C ARG A 34 5.77 -8.67 -2.67
N ILE A 35 6.21 -7.43 -2.45
CA ILE A 35 7.61 -7.05 -2.59
C ILE A 35 8.41 -7.73 -1.47
N ARG A 36 9.47 -8.43 -1.84
CA ARG A 36 10.35 -9.14 -0.88
C ARG A 36 11.64 -8.40 -0.57
N GLU A 37 12.14 -7.68 -1.57
CA GLU A 37 13.41 -6.98 -1.47
C GLU A 37 13.15 -5.50 -1.24
N ARG A 38 14.01 -4.88 -0.42
CA ARG A 38 13.94 -3.45 -0.18
C ARG A 38 14.25 -2.67 -1.47
N GLY A 39 13.35 -1.78 -1.86
CA GLY A 39 13.56 -0.86 -2.98
C GLY A 39 14.41 0.35 -2.62
N ARG A 40 14.40 1.40 -3.46
CA ARG A 40 15.25 2.60 -3.28
C ARG A 40 14.47 3.89 -3.51
N GLY A 41 14.67 4.87 -2.63
CA GLY A 41 14.05 6.19 -2.77
C GLY A 41 12.53 6.09 -2.77
N VAL A 42 11.88 6.81 -3.68
CA VAL A 42 10.42 6.79 -3.84
C VAL A 42 10.06 6.01 -5.11
N GLU A 43 9.22 4.99 -4.97
CA GLU A 43 8.83 4.08 -6.06
C GLU A 43 7.31 3.96 -6.17
N ALA A 44 6.83 3.67 -7.37
CA ALA A 44 5.41 3.40 -7.60
C ALA A 44 5.04 1.97 -7.15
N ILE A 45 3.86 1.84 -6.55
CA ILE A 45 3.29 0.57 -6.08
C ILE A 45 1.85 0.43 -6.58
N THR A 46 1.34 -0.80 -6.60
CA THR A 46 -0.09 -1.05 -6.89
C THR A 46 -0.94 -1.06 -5.64
N ALA A 47 -0.38 -1.44 -4.50
CA ALA A 47 -1.06 -1.44 -3.21
C ALA A 47 -0.07 -1.48 -2.04
N ALA A 48 -0.56 -1.11 -0.86
CA ALA A 48 0.13 -1.29 0.41
C ALA A 48 -0.85 -1.79 1.49
N GLY A 49 -0.34 -2.19 2.65
CA GLY A 49 -1.15 -2.26 3.87
C GLY A 49 -1.44 -0.86 4.42
N PHE A 50 -2.37 -0.75 5.37
CA PHE A 50 -2.67 0.52 6.07
C PHE A 50 -1.81 0.80 7.30
N GLY A 51 -0.71 0.07 7.50
CA GLY A 51 0.15 0.19 8.68
C GLY A 51 0.73 1.60 8.88
N CYS A 52 1.30 2.19 7.82
CA CYS A 52 1.83 3.55 7.86
C CYS A 52 1.71 4.21 6.47
N VAL A 53 0.69 5.04 6.31
CA VAL A 53 0.35 5.64 5.01
C VAL A 53 -0.17 7.06 5.18
N LEU A 54 0.29 7.95 4.31
CA LEU A 54 -0.28 9.27 4.10
C LEU A 54 -1.22 9.21 2.90
N MET A 55 -2.41 9.78 3.06
CA MET A 55 -3.45 9.76 2.04
C MET A 55 -3.95 11.18 1.76
N ARG A 56 -4.16 11.49 0.48
CA ARG A 56 -4.73 12.77 0.07
C ARG A 56 -6.18 12.85 0.52
N THR A 57 -6.58 13.97 1.13
CA THR A 57 -7.95 14.18 1.60
C THR A 57 -9.00 14.01 0.50
N GLU A 58 -8.71 14.45 -0.72
CA GLU A 58 -9.60 14.31 -1.87
C GLU A 58 -9.89 12.85 -2.22
N LEU A 59 -8.85 12.00 -2.22
CA LEU A 59 -9.02 10.55 -2.40
C LEU A 59 -9.94 9.98 -1.32
N ILE A 60 -9.69 10.32 -0.05
CA ILE A 60 -10.45 9.76 1.09
C ILE A 60 -11.92 10.18 1.05
N ARG A 61 -12.20 11.45 0.73
CA ARG A 61 -13.58 11.94 0.66
C ARG A 61 -14.36 11.35 -0.52
N GLY A 62 -13.67 10.95 -1.59
CA GLY A 62 -14.26 10.31 -2.76
C GLY A 62 -14.36 8.79 -2.67
N HIS A 63 -13.88 8.17 -1.60
CA HIS A 63 -13.76 6.72 -1.50
C HIS A 63 -14.57 6.14 -0.34
N VAL A 64 -15.30 5.05 -0.61
CA VAL A 64 -15.98 4.25 0.42
C VAL A 64 -15.14 3.02 0.71
N PHE A 65 -14.54 2.99 1.89
CA PHE A 65 -13.78 1.82 2.35
C PHE A 65 -14.70 0.61 2.47
N SER A 66 -14.51 -0.37 1.59
CA SER A 66 -15.32 -1.59 1.54
C SER A 66 -14.51 -2.76 0.98
N GLN A 67 -14.84 -3.97 1.42
CA GLN A 67 -14.29 -5.20 0.85
C GLN A 67 -15.25 -5.70 -0.24
N HIS A 68 -14.85 -5.59 -1.51
CA HIS A 68 -15.66 -6.11 -2.60
C HIS A 68 -15.65 -7.65 -2.64
N PRO A 69 -16.74 -8.29 -3.11
CA PRO A 69 -16.78 -9.74 -3.28
C PRO A 69 -15.60 -10.25 -4.12
N GLY A 70 -14.87 -11.24 -3.61
CA GLY A 70 -13.71 -11.84 -4.28
C GLY A 70 -12.35 -11.24 -3.88
N GLU A 71 -12.32 -10.15 -3.11
CA GLU A 71 -11.07 -9.59 -2.60
C GLU A 71 -10.64 -10.28 -1.30
N ILE A 72 -9.38 -10.74 -1.27
CA ILE A 72 -8.82 -11.48 -0.13
C ILE A 72 -8.50 -10.52 1.04
N TRP A 73 -8.11 -9.28 0.72
CA TRP A 73 -7.58 -8.32 1.69
C TRP A 73 -8.26 -6.96 1.51
N PHE A 74 -8.59 -6.31 2.63
CA PHE A 74 -9.25 -5.00 2.64
C PHE A 74 -8.37 -3.89 2.09
N ASP A 75 -7.14 -3.75 2.60
CA ASP A 75 -6.26 -2.64 2.24
C ASP A 75 -5.96 -2.64 0.72
N PRO A 76 -5.49 -3.74 0.11
CA PRO A 76 -5.24 -3.75 -1.33
C PRO A 76 -6.48 -3.51 -2.20
N ALA A 77 -7.67 -3.89 -1.75
CA ALA A 77 -8.92 -3.61 -2.48
C ALA A 77 -9.17 -2.10 -2.60
N PHE A 78 -8.88 -1.34 -1.54
CA PHE A 78 -8.92 0.14 -1.58
C PHE A 78 -7.98 0.69 -2.65
N TYR A 79 -6.72 0.24 -2.68
CA TYR A 79 -5.74 0.75 -3.65
C TYR A 79 -6.12 0.41 -5.09
N VAL A 80 -6.69 -0.78 -5.34
CA VAL A 80 -7.20 -1.15 -6.67
C VAL A 80 -8.31 -0.19 -7.11
N ALA A 81 -9.28 0.06 -6.24
CA ALA A 81 -10.39 0.94 -6.56
C ALA A 81 -9.94 2.41 -6.70
N ALA A 82 -9.01 2.88 -5.88
CA ALA A 82 -8.38 4.20 -6.02
C ALA A 82 -7.60 4.33 -7.35
N GLY A 83 -6.83 3.31 -7.72
CA GLY A 83 -6.12 3.25 -9.00
C GLY A 83 -7.07 3.29 -10.20
N ARG A 84 -8.21 2.58 -10.14
CA ARG A 84 -9.27 2.66 -11.17
C ARG A 84 -9.88 4.06 -11.29
N ALA A 85 -9.90 4.83 -10.20
CA ALA A 85 -10.31 6.23 -10.20
C ALA A 85 -9.20 7.21 -10.65
N GLY A 86 -8.03 6.71 -11.07
CA GLY A 86 -6.93 7.51 -11.61
C GLY A 86 -5.90 7.96 -10.57
N TRP A 87 -5.97 7.47 -9.33
CA TRP A 87 -4.97 7.77 -8.31
C TRP A 87 -3.73 6.91 -8.45
N GLN A 88 -2.58 7.50 -8.15
CA GLN A 88 -1.29 6.82 -8.09
C GLN A 88 -0.86 6.62 -6.64
N HIS A 89 -0.08 5.57 -6.40
CA HIS A 89 0.35 5.14 -5.09
C HIS A 89 1.86 4.97 -5.07
N LEU A 90 2.49 5.52 -4.03
CA LEU A 90 3.93 5.48 -3.85
C LEU A 90 4.31 4.79 -2.55
N VAL A 91 5.52 4.25 -2.54
CA VAL A 91 6.26 3.88 -1.32
C VAL A 91 7.47 4.81 -1.21
N ASP A 92 7.81 5.23 0.01
CA ASP A 92 9.07 5.89 0.32
C ASP A 92 9.96 4.96 1.16
N TRP A 93 11.00 4.41 0.54
CA TRP A 93 11.93 3.46 1.16
C TRP A 93 12.91 4.11 2.15
N SER A 94 12.89 5.44 2.28
CA SER A 94 13.68 6.15 3.30
C SER A 94 13.05 6.08 4.70
N CYS A 95 11.77 5.72 4.80
CA CYS A 95 11.03 5.64 6.07
C CYS A 95 10.42 4.24 6.29
N GLU A 96 11.20 3.30 6.82
CA GLU A 96 10.69 1.96 7.16
C GLU A 96 9.96 1.98 8.50
N ALA A 97 8.72 1.47 8.52
CA ALA A 97 7.89 1.39 9.70
C ALA A 97 7.95 0.00 10.35
N GLU A 98 7.83 -0.04 11.67
CA GLU A 98 7.82 -1.28 12.44
C GLU A 98 6.48 -1.45 13.16
N HIS A 99 5.97 -2.68 13.22
CA HIS A 99 4.87 -3.00 14.12
C HIS A 99 5.34 -2.86 15.57
N ALA A 100 4.70 -1.97 16.32
CA ALA A 100 4.93 -1.86 17.76
C ALA A 100 4.60 -3.21 18.43
N VAL A 101 5.64 -3.98 18.76
CA VAL A 101 5.51 -5.10 19.69
C VAL A 101 5.52 -4.53 21.09
N VAL A 102 4.35 -4.50 21.73
CA VAL A 102 4.28 -4.23 23.17
C VAL A 102 5.05 -5.36 23.85
N ARG A 103 6.27 -5.07 24.30
CA ARG A 103 6.93 -5.92 25.29
C ARG A 103 6.20 -5.67 26.60
N MET A 104 5.40 -6.64 27.03
CA MET A 104 4.93 -6.69 28.41
C MET A 104 6.19 -6.79 29.28
N TRP A 105 6.44 -5.74 30.07
CA TRP A 105 7.47 -5.72 31.10
C TRP A 105 7.07 -6.66 32.24
#